data_AF-A0A939ZVZ6-F1
#
_entry.id   AF-A0A939ZVZ6-F1
#
_cell.length_a   1.000
_cell.length_b   1.000
_cell.length_c   1.000
_cell.angle_alpha   90.00
_cell.angle_beta   90.00
_cell.angle_gamma   90.00
#
_symmetry.space_group_name_H-M   'P 1'
#
loop_
_entity.id
_entity.type
_entity.pdbx_description
1 polymer ?
#
loop_
_entity_poly.entity_id
_entity_poly.type
_entity_poly.pdbx_seq_one_letter_code
_entity_poly.pdbx_strand_id
1 'polypeptide(L)'
;FAAHIENDYFGVQLIGDKGGATTAPLKIFTDENRVMLNITPFYLQPASPHADEIKDFYKALAEGSEIPIKAWQAYDVIHIIDAIYESARTGETIKL
;
A
#
# COMPACT_ATOMS: atom_id res chain seq x y z
N PHE A 1 -0.79 -26.59 -2.27
CA PHE A 1 -0.87 -25.93 -3.58
C PHE A 1 0.33 -24.99 -3.66
N ALA A 2 1.28 -25.23 -4.56
CA ALA A 2 2.45 -24.37 -4.75
C ALA A 2 2.28 -23.62 -6.08
N ALA A 3 2.47 -22.30 -6.07
CA ALA A 3 2.13 -21.44 -7.20
C ALA A 3 3.06 -21.61 -8.43
N HIS A 4 4.24 -22.23 -8.27
CA HIS A 4 5.25 -22.44 -9.34
C HIS A 4 5.53 -21.19 -10.19
N ILE A 5 5.75 -20.05 -9.54
CA ILE A 5 6.06 -18.79 -10.21
C ILE A 5 7.57 -18.51 -10.15
N GLU A 6 8.10 -17.93 -11.23
CA GLU A 6 9.52 -17.60 -11.39
C GLU A 6 9.97 -16.46 -10.48
N ASN A 7 9.09 -15.47 -10.28
CA ASN A 7 9.33 -14.29 -9.45
C ASN A 7 8.08 -13.94 -8.64
N ASP A 8 8.29 -13.45 -7.43
CA ASP A 8 7.22 -12.85 -6.63
C ASP A 8 6.84 -11.49 -7.22
N TYR A 9 5.54 -11.22 -7.34
CA TYR A 9 5.02 -9.98 -7.90
C TYR A 9 4.21 -9.23 -6.85
N PHE A 10 4.83 -8.22 -6.26
CA PHE A 10 4.20 -7.34 -5.27
C PHE A 10 3.92 -5.97 -5.90
N GLY A 11 2.72 -5.82 -6.45
CA GLY A 11 2.28 -4.60 -7.14
C GLY A 11 0.88 -4.20 -6.73
N VAL A 12 0.64 -2.90 -6.66
CA VAL A 12 -0.68 -2.30 -6.42
C VAL A 12 -1.03 -1.44 -7.61
N GLN A 13 -2.29 -1.52 -8.04
CA GLN A 13 -2.89 -0.57 -8.97
C GLN A 13 -3.87 0.33 -8.22
N LEU A 14 -3.68 1.64 -8.37
CA LEU A 14 -4.53 2.67 -7.79
C LEU A 14 -5.34 3.30 -8.93
N ILE A 15 -6.65 3.44 -8.72
CA ILE A 15 -7.59 4.05 -9.66
C ILE A 15 -8.36 5.11 -8.90
N GLY A 16 -8.17 6.37 -9.29
CA GLY A 16 -8.84 7.52 -8.73
C GLY A 16 -9.61 8.29 -9.81
N ASP A 17 -10.33 9.32 -9.36
CA ASP A 17 -11.09 10.24 -10.19
C ASP A 17 -10.20 11.19 -11.01
N LYS A 18 -8.99 11.48 -10.51
CA LYS A 18 -8.01 12.40 -11.14
C LYS A 18 -6.85 11.71 -11.83
N GLY A 19 -6.78 10.38 -11.78
CA GLY A 19 -5.67 9.62 -12.32
C GLY A 19 -5.52 8.24 -11.69
N GLY A 20 -4.45 7.53 -12.04
CA GLY A 20 -4.13 6.22 -11.50
C GLY A 20 -2.63 5.98 -11.43
N ALA A 21 -2.24 4.90 -10.78
CA ALA A 21 -0.84 4.50 -10.70
C ALA A 21 -0.68 2.99 -10.59
N THR A 22 0.45 2.48 -11.06
CA THR A 22 0.94 1.12 -10.73
C THR A 22 2.23 1.25 -9.94
N THR A 23 2.46 0.40 -8.94
CA THR A 23 3.69 0.47 -8.13
C THR A 23 4.81 -0.44 -8.64
N ALA A 24 4.49 -1.49 -9.40
CA ALA A 24 5.46 -2.42 -9.96
C ALA A 24 5.02 -2.88 -11.39
N PRO A 25 5.57 -2.32 -12.48
CA PRO A 25 6.50 -1.19 -12.53
C PRO A 25 5.82 0.12 -12.12
N LEU A 26 6.60 1.07 -11.59
CA LEU A 26 6.09 2.39 -11.22
C LEU A 26 5.64 3.18 -12.45
N LYS A 27 4.34 3.47 -12.56
CA LYS A 27 3.77 4.36 -13.57
C LYS A 27 2.67 5.21 -12.96
N ILE A 28 2.56 6.45 -13.42
CA ILE A 28 1.53 7.40 -13.01
C ILE A 28 0.77 7.85 -14.26
N PHE A 29 -0.55 7.80 -14.20
CA PHE A 29 -1.47 8.17 -15.26
C PHE A 29 -2.30 9.35 -14.79
N THR A 30 -2.28 10.47 -15.50
CA THR A 30 -3.01 11.68 -15.12
C THR A 30 -3.33 12.50 -16.36
N ASP A 31 -4.27 13.43 -16.22
CA ASP A 31 -4.54 14.43 -17.24
C ASP A 31 -3.92 15.78 -16.82
N GLU A 32 -3.17 16.40 -17.71
CA GLU A 32 -2.65 17.75 -17.53
C GLU A 32 -2.84 18.54 -18.83
N ASN A 33 -3.28 19.79 -18.76
CA ASN A 33 -3.45 20.64 -19.96
C ASN A 33 -4.27 19.98 -21.09
N ARG A 34 -5.31 19.21 -20.74
CA ARG A 34 -6.18 18.44 -21.66
C ARG A 34 -5.46 17.35 -22.47
N VAL A 35 -4.30 16.89 -22.01
CA VAL A 35 -3.60 15.74 -22.57
C VAL A 35 -3.40 14.67 -21.50
N MET A 36 -3.54 13.42 -21.92
CA MET A 36 -3.29 12.26 -21.07
C MET A 36 -1.78 12.01 -20.98
N LEU A 37 -1.27 11.96 -19.76
CA LEU A 37 0.13 11.73 -19.47
C LEU A 37 0.33 10.32 -18.92
N ASN A 38 1.41 9.69 -19.37
CA ASN A 38 1.95 8.46 -18.80
C ASN A 38 3.37 8.74 -18.32
N ILE A 39 3.53 8.82 -17.01
CA ILE A 39 4.76 9.25 -16.36
C ILE A 39 5.44 8.02 -15.77
N THR A 40 6.67 7.78 -16.22
CA THR A 40 7.58 6.80 -15.60
C THR A 40 8.72 7.59 -14.97
N PRO A 41 8.77 7.71 -13.63
CA PRO A 41 9.86 8.41 -12.97
C PRO A 41 11.20 7.78 -13.34
N PHE A 42 12.13 8.61 -13.80
CA PHE A 42 13.46 8.14 -14.20
C PHE A 42 14.34 7.78 -13.00
N TYR A 43 14.18 8.50 -11.89
CA TYR A 43 14.95 8.31 -10.68
C TYR A 43 14.07 8.46 -9.45
N LEU A 44 14.29 7.59 -8.47
CA LEU A 44 13.77 7.70 -7.12
C LEU A 44 14.96 7.61 -6.18
N GLN A 45 14.93 8.41 -5.12
CA GLN A 45 15.92 8.25 -4.05
C GLN A 45 15.79 6.84 -3.45
N PRO A 46 16.89 6.11 -3.28
CA PRO A 46 16.85 4.85 -2.55
C PRO A 46 16.31 5.10 -1.15
N ALA A 47 15.31 4.32 -0.76
CA ALA A 47 14.77 4.31 0.59
C ALA A 47 14.97 2.92 1.18
N SER A 48 15.00 2.84 2.51
CA SER A 48 14.97 1.58 3.23
C SER A 48 13.69 1.58 4.06
N PRO A 49 12.53 1.21 3.50
CA PRO A 49 11.23 1.44 4.13
C PRO A 49 11.17 0.93 5.56
N HIS A 50 11.75 -0.24 5.82
CA HIS A 50 11.80 -0.82 7.16
C HIS A 50 12.70 -0.04 8.14
N ALA A 51 13.87 0.43 7.69
CA ALA A 51 14.76 1.22 8.54
C ALA A 51 14.20 2.63 8.78
N ASP A 52 13.57 3.22 7.76
CA ASP A 52 12.93 4.53 7.82
C ASP A 52 11.73 4.50 8.79
N GLU A 53 10.90 3.45 8.75
CA GLU A 53 9.80 3.21 9.70
C GLU A 53 10.29 3.16 11.16
N ILE A 54 11.35 2.40 11.45
CA ILE A 54 11.93 2.30 12.80
C ILE A 54 12.45 3.65 13.27
N LYS A 55 13.12 4.39 12.38
CA LYS A 55 13.65 5.72 12.68
C LYS A 55 12.53 6.71 13.01
N ASP A 56 11.44 6.70 12.24
CA ASP A 56 10.29 7.56 12.47
C ASP A 56 9.57 7.22 13.78
N PHE A 57 9.47 5.93 14.12
CA PHE A 57 8.97 5.49 15.42
C PHE A 57 9.82 6.01 16.59
N TYR A 58 11.15 5.84 16.52
CA TYR A 58 12.05 6.34 17.56
C TYR A 58 11.97 7.86 17.71
N LYS A 59 11.90 8.58 16.58
CA LYS A 59 11.76 10.03 16.56
C LYS A 59 10.47 10.48 17.27
N ALA A 60 9.35 9.81 16.99
CA ALA A 60 8.07 10.12 17.64
C ALA A 60 8.15 9.98 19.17
N LEU A 61 8.83 8.93 19.66
CA LEU A 61 9.06 8.75 21.10
C LEU A 61 9.94 9.86 21.70
N ALA A 62 11.04 10.22 21.03
CA ALA A 62 11.99 11.22 21.51
C ALA A 62 11.38 12.63 21.55
N GLU A 63 10.54 12.96 20.57
CA GLU A 63 9.91 14.28 20.42
C GLU A 63 8.55 14.38 21.14
N GLY A 64 8.01 13.26 21.61
CA GLY A 64 6.64 13.20 22.16
C GLY A 64 5.56 13.52 21.11
N SER A 65 5.86 13.27 19.84
CA SER A 65 4.94 13.48 18.72
C SER A 65 4.11 12.22 18.44
N GLU A 66 3.15 12.34 17.52
CA GLU A 66 2.26 11.23 17.19
C GLU A 66 3.04 10.10 16.50
N ILE A 67 2.81 8.87 16.97
CA ILE A 67 3.43 7.67 16.40
C ILE A 67 2.88 7.45 14.98
N PRO A 68 3.74 7.17 13.96
CA PRO A 68 3.30 7.05 12.57
C PRO A 68 2.31 5.90 12.34
N ILE A 69 2.45 4.80 13.11
CA ILE A 69 1.56 3.64 13.04
C ILE A 69 0.96 3.43 14.43
N LYS A 70 -0.36 3.55 14.49
CA LYS A 70 -1.14 3.39 15.71
C LYS A 70 -1.54 1.94 15.91
N ALA A 71 -1.63 1.51 17.17
CA ALA A 71 -1.95 0.13 17.51
C ALA A 71 -3.29 -0.35 16.89
N TRP A 72 -4.30 0.52 16.82
CA TRP A 72 -5.59 0.16 16.23
C TRP A 72 -5.54 -0.03 14.71
N GLN A 73 -4.58 0.57 14.00
CA GLN A 73 -4.42 0.32 12.56
C GLN A 73 -3.98 -1.13 12.30
N ALA A 74 -3.18 -1.71 13.20
CA ALA A 74 -2.85 -3.14 13.12
C ALA A 74 -4.07 -4.02 13.40
N TYR A 75 -4.94 -3.60 14.33
CA TYR A 75 -6.22 -4.27 14.57
C TYR A 75 -7.12 -4.24 13.33
N ASP A 76 -7.22 -3.10 12.64
CA ASP A 76 -8.02 -2.98 11.41
C ASP A 76 -7.54 -3.96 10.32
N VAL A 77 -6.22 -4.13 10.17
CA VAL A 77 -5.64 -5.09 9.21
C VAL A 77 -6.02 -6.53 9.57
N ILE A 78 -5.89 -6.93 10.83
CA ILE A 78 -6.28 -8.28 11.27
C ILE A 78 -7.78 -8.48 11.11
N HIS A 79 -8.60 -7.46 11.40
CA HIS A 79 -10.05 -7.54 11.25
C HIS A 79 -10.48 -7.72 9.79
N ILE A 80 -9.80 -7.06 8.84
CA ILE A 80 -9.99 -7.28 7.41
C ILE A 80 -9.63 -8.73 7.02
N ILE A 81 -8.53 -9.26 7.54
CA ILE A 81 -8.10 -10.64 7.26
C ILE A 81 -9.15 -11.65 7.78
N ASP A 82 -9.66 -11.45 9.00
CA ASP A 82 -10.70 -12.30 9.57
C ASP A 82 -11.99 -12.26 8.74
N ALA A 83 -12.40 -11.06 8.30
CA ALA A 83 -13.57 -10.88 7.43
C ALA A 83 -13.39 -11.57 6.06
N ILE A 84 -12.17 -11.62 5.51
CA ILE A 84 -11.87 -12.38 4.29
C ILE A 84 -12.07 -13.88 4.52
N TYR A 85 -11.57 -14.42 5.65
CA TYR A 85 -11.77 -15.83 5.98
C TYR A 85 -13.23 -16.19 6.21
N GLU A 86 -13.97 -15.31 6.90
CA GLU A 86 -15.40 -15.52 7.13
C GLU A 86 -16.21 -15.43 5.83
N SER A 87 -15.92 -14.45 4.97
CA SER A 87 -16.53 -14.33 3.64
C SER A 87 -16.28 -15.57 2.79
N ALA A 88 -15.07 -16.14 2.82
CA ALA A 88 -14.76 -17.38 2.11
C ALA A 88 -15.54 -18.59 2.66
N ARG A 89 -15.86 -18.61 3.95
CA ARG A 89 -16.63 -19.68 4.61
C ARG A 89 -18.12 -19.58 4.30
N THR A 90 -18.68 -18.37 4.27
CA THR A 90 -20.13 -18.14 4.11
C THR A 90 -20.53 -17.91 2.65
N GLY A 91 -19.61 -17.45 1.81
CA GLY A 91 -19.89 -16.98 0.46
C GLY A 91 -20.57 -15.60 0.42
N GLU A 92 -20.62 -14.89 1.55
CA GLU A 92 -21.31 -13.61 1.70
C GLU A 92 -20.33 -12.47 2.01
N THR A 93 -20.75 -11.23 1.77
CA THR A 93 -19.99 -10.04 2.15
C THR A 93 -20.06 -9.81 3.66
N ILE A 94 -18.89 -9.63 4.29
CA ILE A 94 -18.79 -9.29 5.71
C ILE A 94 -18.65 -7.77 5.85
N LYS A 95 -19.45 -7.18 6.74
CA LYS A 95 -19.38 -5.76 7.05
C LYS A 95 -18.35 -5.52 8.15
N LEU A 96 -17.39 -4.65 7.85
CA LEU A 96 -16.41 -4.11 8.81
C LEU A 96 -16.96 -2.88 9.53
#